data_AF-A0A5K1FDD0-F1
#
_entry.id   AF-A0A5K1FDD0-F1
#
_cell.length_a   1.000
_cell.length_b   1.000
_cell.length_c   1.000
_cell.angle_alpha   90.00
_cell.angle_beta   90.00
_cell.angle_gamma   90.00
#
_symmetry.space_group_name_H-M   'P 1'
#
loop_
_entity.id
_entity.type
_entity.pdbx_description
1 polymer ?
#
loop_
_entity_poly.entity_id
_entity_poly.type
_entity_poly.pdbx_seq_one_letter_code
_entity_poly.pdbx_strand_id
1 'polypeptide(L)' 'IINVYNQEYESAAAFWPAVHSRIITNLIISQVLLMGLMSTKAAAQAGPFLIALPILTFWFHRFCKGRYEAAFVKFPLQ' A
#
# COMPACT_ATOMS: atom_id res chain seq x y z
N ILE A 1 -1.10 2.47 25.74
CA ILE A 1 0.09 1.61 25.96
C ILE A 1 0.67 1.86 27.36
N ILE A 2 1.24 3.04 27.61
CA ILE A 2 2.10 3.35 28.78
C ILE A 2 1.57 2.91 30.16
N ASN A 3 0.27 3.07 30.45
CA ASN A 3 -0.22 2.95 31.83
C ASN A 3 -1.03 1.67 32.14
N VAL A 4 -1.48 0.94 31.12
CA VAL A 4 -2.48 -0.15 31.31
C VAL A 4 -2.27 -1.34 30.37
N TYR A 5 -1.79 -1.13 29.14
CA TYR A 5 -1.68 -2.22 28.16
C TYR A 5 -0.32 -2.90 28.29
N ASN A 6 -0.32 -4.10 28.86
CA ASN A 6 0.83 -4.99 28.84
C ASN A 6 0.84 -5.79 27.53
N GLN A 7 2.01 -5.94 26.92
CA GLN A 7 2.17 -6.62 25.65
C GLN A 7 2.49 -8.10 25.91
N GLU A 8 1.62 -9.02 25.47
CA GLU A 8 1.85 -10.46 25.69
C GLU A 8 2.95 -11.03 24.78
N TYR A 9 3.13 -10.47 23.58
CA TYR A 9 4.11 -10.94 22.61
C TYR A 9 4.77 -9.78 21.87
N GLU A 10 6.09 -9.83 21.71
CA GLU A 10 6.84 -8.86 20.91
C GLU A 10 7.09 -9.34 19.49
N SER A 11 6.34 -8.77 18.54
CA SER A 11 6.43 -9.13 17.12
C SER A 11 7.39 -8.25 16.31
N ALA A 12 8.12 -7.32 16.96
CA ALA A 12 9.06 -6.39 16.33
C ALA A 12 8.52 -5.73 15.02
N ALA A 13 7.24 -5.32 15.02
CA ALA A 13 6.55 -4.75 13.85
C ALA A 13 6.54 -5.61 12.56
N ALA A 14 6.73 -6.93 12.65
CA ALA A 14 6.70 -7.86 11.51
C ALA A 14 5.36 -7.87 10.73
N PHE A 15 4.28 -7.33 11.31
CA PHE A 15 2.99 -7.16 10.62
C PHE A 15 2.98 -6.03 9.58
N TRP A 16 4.01 -5.18 9.55
CA TRP A 16 4.05 -3.98 8.70
C TRP A 16 3.93 -4.26 7.20
N PRO A 17 4.61 -5.28 6.61
CA PRO A 17 4.44 -5.61 5.20
C PRO A 17 2.99 -5.98 4.83
N ALA A 18 2.29 -6.67 5.73
CA ALA A 18 0.89 -7.04 5.53
C ALA A 18 -0.04 -5.81 5.56
N VAL A 19 0.18 -4.90 6.52
CA VAL A 19 -0.55 -3.63 6.60
C VAL A 19 -0.31 -2.78 5.36
N HIS A 20 0.96 -2.64 4.95
CA HIS A 20 1.33 -1.86 3.77
C HIS A 20 0.67 -2.41 2.49
N SER A 21 0.68 -3.73 2.28
CA SER A 21 0.03 -4.35 1.13
C SER A 21 -1.48 -4.04 1.09
N ARG A 22 -2.18 -4.12 2.24
CA ARG A 22 -3.61 -3.78 2.32
C ARG A 22 -3.89 -2.31 1.99
N ILE A 23 -3.04 -1.39 2.47
CA ILE A 23 -3.16 0.06 2.17
C ILE A 23 -3.02 0.31 0.67
N ILE A 24 -2.03 -0.30 0.01
CA ILE A 24 -1.83 -0.18 -1.44
C ILE A 24 -3.04 -0.74 -2.21
N THR A 25 -3.56 -1.91 -1.82
CA THR A 25 -4.76 -2.47 -2.46
C THR A 25 -5.95 -1.52 -2.35
N ASN A 26 -6.18 -0.93 -1.17
CA ASN A 26 -7.24 0.06 -0.99
C ASN A 26 -7.02 1.33 -1.82
N LEU A 27 -5.76 1.76 -1.97
CA LEU A 27 -5.43 2.90 -2.82
C LEU A 27 -5.75 2.61 -4.29
N ILE A 28 -5.44 1.42 -4.79
CA ILE A 28 -5.82 1.00 -6.16
C ILE A 28 -7.34 0.97 -6.32
N ILE A 29 -8.07 0.42 -5.34
CA ILE A 29 -9.55 0.41 -5.35
C ILE A 29 -10.11 1.83 -5.41
N SER A 30 -9.56 2.77 -4.63
CA SER A 30 -10.00 4.18 -4.67
C SER A 30 -9.78 4.84 -6.03
N GLN A 31 -8.67 4.53 -6.71
CA GLN A 31 -8.37 5.05 -8.04
C GLN A 31 -9.33 4.48 -9.10
N VAL A 32 -9.70 3.20 -8.99
CA VAL A 32 -10.70 2.57 -9.85
C VAL A 32 -12.09 3.16 -9.63
N LEU A 33 -12.50 3.35 -8.38
CA LEU A 33 -13.76 4.01 -8.04
C LEU A 33 -13.81 5.45 -8.57
N LEU A 34 -12.70 6.19 -8.45
CA LEU A 34 -12.58 7.55 -8.97
C LEU A 34 -12.71 7.58 -10.50
N MET A 35 -12.10 6.62 -11.21
CA MET A 35 -12.31 6.45 -12.66
C MET A 35 -13.78 6.22 -13.00
N GLY A 36 -14.46 5.35 -12.27
CA GLY A 36 -15.90 5.12 -12.43
C GLY A 36 -16.73 6.39 -12.24
N LEU A 37 -16.44 7.16 -11.18
CA LEU A 37 -17.14 8.42 -10.89
C LEU A 37 -16.89 9.46 -11.99
N MET A 38 -15.64 9.65 -12.43
CA MET A 38 -15.28 10.64 -13.44
C MET A 38 -15.83 10.28 -14.83
N SER A 39 -15.95 8.99 -15.14
CA SER A 39 -16.56 8.49 -16.39
C SER A 39 -18.02 8.94 -16.53
N THR A 40 -18.78 9.01 -15.44
CA THR A 40 -20.18 9.47 -15.47
C THR A 40 -20.34 10.97 -15.77
N LYS A 41 -19.30 11.78 -15.57
CA LYS A 41 -19.34 13.24 -15.76
C LYS A 41 -18.83 13.72 -17.12
N ALA A 42 -18.65 12.82 -18.09
CA ALA A 42 -18.09 13.12 -19.42
C ALA A 42 -16.72 13.85 -19.38
N ALA A 43 -16.01 13.76 -18.26
CA ALA A 43 -14.69 14.38 -18.05
C ALA A 43 -13.58 13.50 -18.66
N ALA A 44 -13.71 13.20 -19.95
CA ALA A 44 -12.86 12.26 -20.68
C ALA A 44 -11.38 12.69 -20.79
N GLN A 45 -11.09 13.98 -20.59
CA GLN A 45 -9.71 14.49 -20.63
C GLN A 45 -8.83 13.97 -19.48
N ALA A 46 -9.42 13.46 -18.39
CA ALA A 46 -8.68 12.87 -17.27
C ALA A 46 -8.30 11.39 -17.49
N GLY A 47 -8.81 10.74 -18.55
CA GLY A 47 -8.62 9.30 -18.81
C GLY A 47 -7.17 8.80 -18.75
N PRO A 48 -6.22 9.38 -19.52
CA PRO A 48 -4.83 8.90 -19.50
C PRO A 48 -4.10 9.18 -18.19
N PHE A 49 -4.40 10.29 -17.52
CA PHE A 49 -3.84 10.59 -16.20
C PHE A 49 -4.34 9.57 -15.16
N LEU A 50 -5.64 9.30 -15.13
CA LEU A 50 -6.25 8.39 -14.17
C LEU A 50 -5.76 6.94 -14.30
N ILE A 51 -5.36 6.50 -15.51
CA ILE A 51 -4.78 5.16 -15.74
C ILE A 51 -3.30 5.10 -15.31
N ALA A 52 -2.56 6.21 -15.43
CA ALA A 52 -1.17 6.26 -14.97
C ALA A 52 -1.05 6.09 -13.44
N LEU A 53 -2.03 6.57 -12.66
CA LEU A 53 -2.07 6.45 -11.20
C LEU A 53 -1.96 4.99 -10.69
N PRO A 54 -2.83 4.03 -11.07
CA PRO A 54 -2.74 2.65 -10.60
C PRO A 54 -1.48 1.94 -11.07
N ILE A 55 -0.98 2.25 -12.27
CA ILE A 55 0.28 1.69 -12.78
C ILE A 55 1.46 2.12 -11.90
N LEU A 56 1.57 3.42 -11.62
CA LEU A 56 2.64 3.96 -10.77
C LEU A 56 2.52 3.43 -9.34
N THR A 57 1.31 3.32 -8.81
CA THR A 57 1.04 2.79 -7.46
C THR A 57 1.47 1.33 -7.34
N PHE A 58 1.17 0.50 -8.36
CA PHE A 58 1.61 -0.89 -8.40
C PHE A 58 3.13 -1.01 -8.50
N TRP A 59 3.76 -0.18 -9.33
CA TRP A 59 5.21 -0.19 -9.50
C TRP A 59 5.94 0.22 -8.21
N PHE A 60 5.42 1.25 -7.54
CA PHE A 60 5.88 1.68 -6.22
C PHE A 60 5.78 0.55 -5.19
N HIS A 61 4.65 -0.15 -5.14
CA HIS A 61 4.50 -1.30 -4.24
C HIS A 61 5.55 -2.39 -4.50
N ARG A 62 5.83 -2.72 -5.77
CA ARG A 62 6.84 -3.72 -6.13
C ARG A 62 8.26 -3.26 -5.77
N PHE A 63 8.56 -1.99 -5.93
CA PHE A 63 9.81 -1.39 -5.48
C PHE A 63 9.96 -1.49 -3.95
N CYS A 64 8.94 -1.07 -3.20
CA CYS A 64 8.95 -1.14 -1.74
C CYS A 64 9.08 -2.58 -1.23
N LYS A 65 8.39 -3.52 -1.89
CA LYS A 65 8.48 -4.95 -1.57
C LYS A 65 9.89 -5.48 -1.76
N GLY A 66 10.53 -5.22 -2.90
CA GLY A 66 11.89 -5.68 -3.16
C GLY A 66 12.96 -5.04 -2.26
N ARG A 67 12.78 -3.77 -1.88
CA ARG A 67 13.77 -3.00 -1.12
C ARG A 67 13.66 -3.18 0.40
N TYR A 68 12.44 -3.17 0.94
CA TYR A 68 12.20 -3.02 2.37
C TYR A 68 11.59 -4.24 3.05
N GLU A 69 10.89 -5.13 2.33
CA GLU A 69 10.28 -6.34 2.93
C GLU A 69 11.34 -7.25 3.57
N ALA A 70 12.53 -7.31 2.98
CA ALA A 70 13.64 -8.09 3.50
C ALA A 70 14.01 -7.71 4.94
N ALA A 71 13.86 -6.44 5.34
CA ALA A 71 14.16 -5.98 6.69
C ALA A 71 13.15 -6.47 7.75
N PHE A 72 11.94 -6.85 7.33
CA PHE A 72 10.88 -7.34 8.23
C PHE A 72 10.80 -8.87 8.29
N VAL A 73 11.34 -9.56 7.27
CA VAL A 73 11.21 -11.02 7.13
C VAL A 73 12.53 -11.75 7.32
N LYS A 74 13.66 -11.13 6.95
CA LYS A 74 14.99 -11.76 7.02
C LYS A 74 15.81 -11.12 8.13
N PHE A 75 16.42 -11.95 8.95
CA PHE A 75 17.39 -11.54 9.94
C PHE A 75 18.81 -11.68 9.35
N PRO A 76 19.51 -10.57 9.02
CA PRO A 76 20.89 -10.66 8.55
C PRO A 76 21.81 -11.16 9.68
N LEU A 77 22.82 -11.94 9.32
CA LEU A 77 23.76 -12.58 10.26
C LEU A 77 24.93 -11.66 10.69
N GLN A 78 24.93 -10.41 10.22
CA GLN A 78 26.03 -9.46 10.42
C GLN A 78 26.07 -8.91 11.84
#